data_AF-A0A537JYH6-F1
#
_entry.id   AF-A0A537JYH6-F1
#
_cell.length_a   1.000
_cell.length_b   1.000
_cell.length_c   1.000
_cell.angle_alpha   90.00
_cell.angle_beta   90.00
_cell.angle_gamma   90.00
#
_symmetry.space_group_name_H-M   'P 1'
#
loop_
_entity.id
_entity.type
_entity.pdbx_description
1 polymer ?
#
loop_
_entity_poly.entity_id
_entity_poly.type
_entity_poly.pdbx_seq_one_letter_code
_entity_poly.pdbx_strand_id
1 'polypeptide(L)'
;WKYTMPMPDGTEFISEGKYLEIVEFKKIYTTADFKPMTTGVEISVLFEGDGDKTDFTFSVIHPTEEYCKQQEKMGFYNGWGSAFERLEALITSLKNET
;
A
#
# COMPACT_ATOMS: atom_id res chain seq x y z
N TRP A 1 0.83 -12.87 0.69
CA TRP A 1 -0.27 -12.28 1.45
C TRP A 1 -1.51 -12.24 0.56
N LYS A 2 -2.70 -12.37 1.14
CA LYS A 2 -3.98 -12.30 0.42
C LYS A 2 -5.09 -11.90 1.38
N TYR A 3 -5.91 -10.94 0.98
CA TYR A 3 -7.14 -10.56 1.68
C TYR A 3 -8.19 -10.11 0.67
N THR A 4 -9.46 -10.23 1.06
CA THR A 4 -10.60 -9.85 0.23
C THR A 4 -11.46 -8.85 0.97
N MET A 5 -12.00 -7.89 0.23
CA MET A 5 -12.98 -6.94 0.75
C MET A 5 -14.28 -7.12 -0.05
N PRO A 6 -15.42 -7.43 0.61
CA PRO A 6 -16.70 -7.49 -0.08
C PRO A 6 -17.13 -6.09 -0.50
N MET A 7 -17.54 -5.96 -1.75
CA MET A 7 -18.09 -4.73 -2.32
C MET A 7 -19.60 -4.67 -2.10
N PRO A 8 -20.23 -3.48 -2.13
CA PRO A 8 -21.68 -3.34 -1.91
C PRO A 8 -22.56 -4.13 -2.89
N ASP A 9 -22.05 -4.43 -4.08
CA ASP A 9 -22.73 -5.21 -5.13
C ASP A 9 -22.55 -6.74 -4.97
N GLY A 10 -21.86 -7.18 -3.93
CA GLY A 10 -21.58 -8.60 -3.65
C GLY A 10 -20.38 -9.16 -4.40
N THR A 11 -19.68 -8.36 -5.21
CA THR A 11 -18.39 -8.75 -5.80
C THR A 11 -17.27 -8.64 -4.76
N GLU A 12 -16.13 -9.27 -5.04
CA GLU A 12 -14.95 -9.20 -4.18
C GLU A 12 -13.86 -8.33 -4.81
N PHE A 13 -13.29 -7.45 -4.01
CA PHE A 13 -12.02 -6.81 -4.30
C PHE A 13 -10.90 -7.63 -3.67
N ILE A 14 -10.04 -8.23 -4.50
CA ILE A 14 -8.98 -9.15 -4.03
C ILE A 14 -7.66 -8.41 -4.05
N SER A 15 -7.01 -8.35 -2.90
CA SER A 15 -5.63 -7.86 -2.78
C SER A 15 -4.72 -9.04 -2.46
N GLU A 16 -3.77 -9.34 -3.32
CA GLU A 16 -2.86 -10.47 -3.13
C GLU A 16 -1.46 -10.21 -3.65
N GLY A 17 -0.49 -10.90 -3.08
CA GLY A 17 0.92 -10.67 -3.41
C GLY A 17 1.87 -11.64 -2.72
N LYS A 18 3.15 -11.53 -3.06
CA LYS A 18 4.22 -12.38 -2.50
C LYS A 18 5.30 -11.48 -1.93
N TYR A 19 5.73 -11.76 -0.70
CA TYR A 19 6.91 -11.12 -0.13
C TYR A 19 8.13 -11.60 -0.90
N LEU A 20 8.93 -10.64 -1.37
CA LEU A 20 10.18 -10.88 -2.08
C LEU A 20 11.37 -10.64 -1.16
N GLU A 21 11.28 -9.62 -0.30
CA GLU A 21 12.33 -9.27 0.66
C GLU A 21 11.70 -8.65 1.92
N ILE A 22 12.22 -9.01 3.09
CA ILE A 22 11.88 -8.39 4.37
C ILE A 22 13.19 -8.16 5.11
N VAL A 23 13.49 -6.89 5.38
CA VAL A 23 14.60 -6.48 6.23
C VAL A 23 14.03 -5.73 7.41
N GLU A 24 14.20 -6.31 8.60
CA GLU A 24 13.65 -5.79 9.85
C GLU A 24 13.98 -4.30 10.03
N PHE A 25 12.96 -3.51 10.36
CA PHE A 25 12.98 -2.05 10.56
C PHE A 25 13.53 -1.21 9.39
N LYS A 26 13.69 -1.78 8.18
CA LYS A 26 14.29 -1.06 7.04
C LYS A 26 13.46 -1.14 5.78
N LYS A 27 12.99 -2.33 5.41
CA LYS A 27 12.37 -2.52 4.09
C LYS A 27 11.43 -3.71 4.04
N ILE A 28 10.33 -3.54 3.30
CA ILE A 28 9.47 -4.63 2.84
C ILE A 28 9.30 -4.48 1.33
N TYR A 29 9.56 -5.55 0.58
CA TYR A 29 9.37 -5.59 -0.87
C TYR A 29 8.45 -6.75 -1.26
N THR A 30 7.42 -6.46 -2.07
CA THR A 30 6.40 -7.47 -2.43
C THR A 30 5.85 -7.26 -3.83
N THR A 31 5.48 -8.33 -4.53
CA THR A 31 4.56 -8.22 -5.68
C THR A 31 3.14 -7.93 -5.17
N ALA A 32 2.30 -7.28 -5.97
CA ALA A 32 0.92 -6.99 -5.62
C ALA A 32 -0.01 -6.99 -6.83
N ASP A 33 -1.19 -7.56 -6.63
CA ASP A 33 -2.38 -7.43 -7.46
C ASP A 33 -3.52 -6.86 -6.60
N PHE A 34 -4.28 -5.94 -7.17
CA PHE A 34 -5.49 -5.34 -6.59
C PHE A 34 -6.66 -5.53 -7.56
N LYS A 35 -7.22 -6.73 -7.59
CA LYS A 35 -8.17 -7.17 -8.61
C LYS A 35 -9.59 -6.66 -8.31
N PRO A 36 -10.33 -6.22 -9.34
CA PRO A 36 -10.01 -6.38 -10.78
C PRO A 36 -9.19 -5.22 -11.42
N MET A 37 -8.76 -4.23 -10.63
CA MET A 37 -8.30 -2.93 -11.14
C MET A 37 -6.83 -2.91 -11.58
N THR A 38 -5.98 -3.55 -10.78
CA THR A 38 -4.52 -3.47 -10.93
C THR A 38 -3.91 -4.86 -10.82
N THR A 39 -2.95 -5.17 -11.68
CA THR A 39 -2.21 -6.44 -11.63
C THR A 39 -0.76 -6.24 -12.03
N GLY A 40 0.13 -7.04 -11.44
CA GLY A 40 1.54 -7.10 -11.82
C GLY A 40 2.34 -5.88 -11.38
N VAL A 41 1.93 -5.23 -10.28
CA VAL A 41 2.73 -4.15 -9.68
C VAL A 41 3.62 -4.70 -8.58
N GLU A 42 4.65 -3.94 -8.22
CA GLU A 42 5.48 -4.22 -7.05
C GLU A 42 5.33 -3.08 -6.05
N ILE A 43 5.45 -3.40 -4.77
CA ILE A 43 5.38 -2.45 -3.67
C ILE A 43 6.71 -2.48 -2.94
N SER A 44 7.33 -1.30 -2.83
CA SER A 44 8.49 -1.06 -1.98
C SER A 44 8.10 -0.15 -0.84
N VAL A 45 8.32 -0.62 0.38
CA VAL A 45 8.13 0.15 1.60
C VAL A 45 9.47 0.29 2.29
N LEU A 46 9.93 1.53 2.47
CA LEU A 46 11.18 1.86 3.15
C LEU A 46 10.88 2.60 4.44
N PHE A 47 11.68 2.28 5.46
CA PHE A 47 11.61 2.88 6.78
C PHE A 47 12.98 3.42 7.14
N GLU A 48 13.05 4.71 7.46
CA GLU A 48 14.26 5.36 7.96
C GLU A 48 13.95 6.04 9.29
N GLY A 49 14.83 5.88 10.27
CA GLY A 49 14.64 6.50 11.58
C GLY A 49 14.97 7.99 11.53
N ASP A 50 14.05 8.83 12.03
CA ASP A 50 14.25 10.27 12.19
C ASP A 50 13.87 10.68 13.63
N GLY A 51 14.82 10.54 14.55
CA GLY A 51 14.59 10.83 15.98
C GLY A 51 13.48 9.95 16.60
N ASP A 52 12.40 10.59 17.02
CA ASP A 52 11.19 9.94 17.56
C ASP A 52 10.13 9.62 16.47
N LYS A 53 10.50 9.81 15.20
CA LYS A 53 9.67 9.58 14.01
C LYS A 53 10.31 8.57 13.07
N THR A 54 9.57 8.24 12.04
CA THR A 54 10.01 7.35 10.96
C THR A 54 9.65 7.98 9.63
N ASP A 55 10.64 8.17 8.78
CA ASP A 55 10.45 8.49 7.38
C ASP A 55 9.96 7.23 6.66
N PHE A 56 8.71 7.29 6.23
CA PHE A 56 8.00 6.20 5.58
C PHE A 56 7.84 6.49 4.09
N THR A 57 8.56 5.76 3.24
CA THR A 57 8.43 5.89 1.79
C THR A 57 7.69 4.68 1.23
N PHE A 58 6.55 4.91 0.58
CA PHE A 58 5.75 3.89 -0.07
C PHE A 58 5.75 4.11 -1.58
N SER A 59 6.22 3.13 -2.34
CA SER A 59 6.29 3.19 -3.81
C SER A 59 5.54 2.03 -4.44
N VAL A 60 4.74 2.33 -5.47
CA VAL A 60 4.10 1.34 -6.34
C VAL A 60 4.79 1.37 -7.70
N ILE A 61 5.53 0.30 -8.02
CA ILE A 61 6.25 0.16 -9.28
C ILE A 61 5.34 -0.53 -10.29
N HIS A 62 5.08 0.18 -11.39
CA HIS A 62 4.26 -0.33 -12.50
C HIS A 62 5.16 -0.89 -13.61
N PRO A 63 4.72 -1.93 -14.35
CA PRO A 63 5.49 -2.50 -15.45
C PRO A 63 5.84 -1.51 -16.56
N THR A 64 4.98 -0.51 -16.80
CA THR A 64 5.18 0.51 -17.83
C THR A 64 4.67 1.87 -17.36
N GLU A 65 5.22 2.93 -17.95
CA GLU A 65 4.79 4.31 -17.71
C GLU A 65 3.32 4.53 -18.14
N GLU A 66 2.91 3.96 -19.27
CA GLU A 66 1.54 4.06 -19.78
C GLU A 66 0.54 3.45 -18.79
N TYR A 67 0.87 2.28 -18.22
CA TYR A 67 0.03 1.65 -17.22
C TYR A 67 -0.03 2.46 -15.92
N CYS A 68 1.10 3.02 -15.48
CA CYS A 68 1.13 3.94 -14.34
C CYS A 68 0.16 5.12 -14.55
N LYS A 69 0.22 5.78 -15.71
CA LYS A 69 -0.67 6.90 -16.06
C LYS A 69 -2.14 6.49 -16.13
N GLN A 70 -2.43 5.27 -16.61
CA GLN A 70 -3.80 4.75 -16.60
C GLN A 70 -4.32 4.60 -15.17
N GLN A 71 -3.54 3.97 -14.29
CA GLN A 71 -3.92 3.78 -12.88
C GLN A 71 -4.03 5.13 -12.15
N GLU A 72 -3.18 6.11 -12.50
CA GLU A 72 -3.22 7.45 -11.93
C GLU A 72 -4.55 8.13 -12.27
N LYS A 73 -4.99 8.06 -13.53
CA LYS A 73 -6.31 8.57 -13.97
C LYS A 73 -7.47 7.86 -13.26
N MET A 74 -7.29 6.61 -12.85
CA MET A 74 -8.26 5.87 -12.03
C MET A 74 -8.25 6.31 -10.55
N GLY A 75 -7.30 7.16 -10.16
CA GLY A 75 -7.31 7.84 -8.86
C GLY A 75 -6.53 7.11 -7.75
N PHE A 76 -5.47 6.35 -8.07
CA PHE A 76 -4.73 5.65 -7.02
C PHE A 76 -4.16 6.57 -5.95
N TYR A 77 -3.82 7.83 -6.27
CA TYR A 77 -3.34 8.80 -5.27
C TYR A 77 -4.38 9.06 -4.17
N ASN A 78 -5.65 9.17 -4.55
CA ASN A 78 -6.74 9.34 -3.58
C ASN A 78 -6.92 8.07 -2.75
N GLY A 79 -6.87 6.89 -3.40
CA GLY A 79 -7.02 5.60 -2.72
C GLY A 79 -5.94 5.36 -1.66
N TRP A 80 -4.68 5.57 -2.02
CA TRP A 80 -3.55 5.43 -1.10
C TRP A 80 -3.53 6.54 -0.05
N GLY A 81 -3.84 7.78 -0.43
CA GLY A 81 -3.97 8.91 0.51
C GLY A 81 -4.95 8.59 1.64
N SER A 82 -6.17 8.15 1.32
CA SER A 82 -7.14 7.75 2.34
C SER A 82 -6.72 6.54 3.18
N ALA A 83 -5.90 5.64 2.65
CA ALA A 83 -5.33 4.55 3.44
C ALA A 83 -4.30 5.05 4.45
N PHE A 84 -3.45 6.00 4.07
CA PHE A 84 -2.46 6.60 4.95
C PHE A 84 -3.07 7.54 6.00
N GLU A 85 -4.15 8.26 5.68
CA GLU A 85 -4.93 9.02 6.67
C GLU A 85 -5.47 8.09 7.78
N ARG A 86 -5.97 6.91 7.42
CA ARG A 86 -6.42 5.90 8.41
C ARG A 86 -5.25 5.34 9.24
N LEU A 87 -4.08 5.16 8.62
CA LEU A 87 -2.88 4.73 9.32
C LEU A 87 -2.42 5.79 10.34
N GLU A 88 -2.40 7.06 9.94
CA GLU A 88 -2.07 8.18 10.82
C GLU A 88 -3.04 8.27 12.01
N ALA A 89 -4.34 8.15 11.76
CA ALA A 89 -5.36 8.16 12.82
C ALA A 89 -5.14 7.02 13.82
N LEU A 90 -4.84 5.81 13.34
CA LEU A 90 -4.55 4.65 14.18
C LEU A 90 -3.26 4.83 15.01
N ILE A 91 -2.17 5.29 14.39
CA ILE A 91 -0.91 5.53 15.10
C ILE A 91 -1.10 6.60 16.19
N THR A 92 -1.87 7.64 15.87
CA THR A 92 -2.19 8.72 16.82
C THR A 92 -3.03 8.21 17.98
N SER A 93 -4.04 7.35 17.74
CA SER A 93 -4.85 6.78 18.83
C SER A 93 -4.01 5.90 19.75
N LEU A 94 -3.08 5.11 19.20
CA LEU A 94 -2.19 4.26 19.98
C LEU A 94 -1.24 5.05 20.88
N LYS A 95 -0.78 6.25 20.45
CA LYS A 95 0.03 7.13 21.30
C LYS A 95 -0.73 7.65 22.52
N ASN A 96 -2.04 7.88 22.37
CA ASN A 96 -2.89 8.45 23.43
C ASN A 96 -3.33 7.42 24.49
N GLU A 97 -3.07 6.13 24.27
CA GLU A 97 -3.37 5.03 25.20
C GLU A 97 -2.20 4.70 26.16
N THR A 98 -1.08 5.43 26.04
CA THR A 98 0.13 5.35 26.88
C THR A 98 0.35 6.63 27.66
#